data_AF-A0A954GKS3-F1
#
_entry.id   AF-A0A954GKS3-F1
#
_cell.length_a   1.000
_cell.length_b   1.000
_cell.length_c   1.000
_cell.angle_alpha   90.00
_cell.angle_beta   90.00
_cell.angle_gamma   90.00
#
_symmetry.space_group_name_H-M   'P 1'
#
loop_
_entity.id
_entity.type
_entity.pdbx_description
1 polymer ?
#
loop_
_entity_poly.entity_id
_entity_poly.type
_entity_poly.pdbx_seq_one_letter_code
_entity_poly.pdbx_strand_id
1 'polypeptide(L)'
;HVWRDWVILAFNQNMPFDRFLIEQLAGDMLPAATFTQQVATGFCRNHRINSEDGSIPAEWHVENVVDRVDTLGTVFLGLTIGCARCHDHKYDPISQRDYYRLFAYFNNVPEWGIGPNNGNSPPFISVPESWPNLSDEERQFVTPEPLQLRRAREKDMGNGLQRPQAGNQSTVMVMLEQPEPRETYLLQ
;
A
#
# COMPACT_ATOMS: atom_id res chain seq x y z
N HIS A 1 10.35 13.93 2.33
CA HIS A 1 9.86 12.54 2.11
C HIS A 1 8.75 12.34 3.13
N VAL A 2 7.50 12.55 2.72
CA VAL A 2 6.39 12.88 3.64
C VAL A 2 6.12 11.79 4.68
N TRP A 3 6.09 10.51 4.29
CA TRP A 3 5.93 9.39 5.25
C TRP A 3 7.04 9.35 6.30
N ARG A 4 8.31 9.52 5.88
CA ARG A 4 9.44 9.54 6.81
C ARG A 4 9.33 10.71 7.79
N ASP A 5 8.90 11.87 7.30
CA ASP A 5 8.72 13.06 8.13
C ASP A 5 7.59 12.80 9.17
N TRP A 6 6.52 12.12 8.78
CA TRP A 6 5.47 11.65 9.71
C TRP A 6 6.03 10.72 10.79
N VAL A 7 6.86 9.74 10.43
CA VAL A 7 7.49 8.83 11.40
C VAL A 7 8.31 9.59 12.43
N ILE A 8 9.17 10.52 11.96
CA ILE A 8 10.00 11.36 12.83
C ILE A 8 9.12 12.18 13.78
N LEU A 9 8.04 12.78 13.28
CA LEU A 9 7.11 13.57 14.10
C LEU A 9 6.37 12.71 15.12
N ALA A 10 5.91 11.51 14.76
CA ALA A 10 5.24 10.59 15.67
C ALA A 10 6.14 10.21 16.85
N PHE A 11 7.41 9.89 16.59
CA PHE A 11 8.38 9.63 17.66
C PHE A 11 8.68 10.87 18.50
N ASN A 12 8.89 12.03 17.86
CA ASN A 12 9.17 13.28 18.58
C ASN A 12 8.01 13.75 19.47
N GLN A 13 6.78 13.42 19.11
CA GLN A 13 5.57 13.69 19.89
C GLN A 13 5.28 12.62 20.93
N ASN A 14 6.15 11.61 21.05
CA ASN A 14 5.98 10.48 21.96
C ASN A 14 4.64 9.75 21.76
N MET A 15 4.27 9.55 20.49
CA MET A 15 3.04 8.84 20.13
C MET A 15 3.05 7.44 20.77
N PRO A 16 1.95 7.03 21.44
CA PRO A 16 1.80 5.67 21.94
C PRO A 16 1.98 4.63 20.82
N PHE A 17 2.71 3.55 21.11
CA PHE A 17 3.09 2.58 20.08
C PHE A 17 1.90 1.85 19.46
N ASP A 18 0.85 1.58 20.24
CA ASP A 18 -0.42 1.03 19.77
C ASP A 18 -1.05 1.95 18.72
N ARG A 19 -1.05 3.26 18.98
CA ARG A 19 -1.55 4.25 18.02
C ARG A 19 -0.68 4.32 16.77
N PHE A 20 0.64 4.33 16.93
CA PHE A 20 1.60 4.32 15.82
C PHE A 20 1.38 3.13 14.89
N LEU A 21 1.19 1.94 15.45
CA LEU A 21 0.91 0.71 14.70
C LEU A 21 -0.42 0.80 13.95
N ILE A 22 -1.50 1.22 14.63
CA ILE A 22 -2.82 1.35 14.02
C ILE A 22 -2.78 2.33 12.85
N GLU A 23 -2.15 3.51 13.00
CA GLU A 23 -2.10 4.50 11.94
C GLU A 23 -1.26 4.04 10.73
N GLN A 24 -0.22 3.23 10.93
CA GLN A 24 0.55 2.68 9.80
C GLN A 24 -0.15 1.55 9.03
N LEU A 25 -1.04 0.79 9.68
CA LEU A 25 -1.75 -0.33 9.06
C LEU A 25 -3.14 0.05 8.52
N ALA A 26 -3.82 1.01 9.15
CA ALA A 26 -5.23 1.30 8.92
C ALA A 26 -5.62 2.77 9.17
N GLY A 27 -4.66 3.71 9.13
CA GLY A 27 -4.90 5.11 9.45
C GLY A 27 -5.94 5.80 8.54
N ASP A 28 -5.99 5.45 7.25
CA ASP A 28 -6.99 5.93 6.29
C ASP A 28 -8.41 5.38 6.54
N MET A 29 -8.52 4.27 7.26
CA MET A 29 -9.79 3.62 7.62
C MET A 29 -10.31 4.04 9.01
N LEU A 30 -9.59 4.91 9.73
CA LEU A 30 -10.05 5.38 11.02
C LEU A 30 -11.28 6.31 10.89
N PRO A 31 -12.17 6.34 11.90
CA PRO A 31 -13.27 7.29 11.91
C PRO A 31 -12.75 8.73 11.83
N ALA A 32 -13.26 9.50 10.86
CA ALA A 32 -12.80 10.86 10.57
C ALA A 32 -11.27 10.94 10.36
N ALA A 33 -10.72 9.99 9.60
CA ALA A 33 -9.30 9.95 9.27
C ALA A 33 -8.79 11.30 8.73
N THR A 34 -7.59 11.68 9.12
CA THR A 34 -6.94 12.93 8.70
C THR A 34 -5.93 12.68 7.57
N PHE A 35 -5.51 13.75 6.90
CA PHE A 35 -4.41 13.71 5.94
C PHE A 35 -3.16 13.01 6.51
N THR A 36 -2.78 13.31 7.76
CA THR A 36 -1.60 12.71 8.40
C THR A 36 -1.74 11.21 8.60
N GLN A 37 -2.95 10.70 8.84
CA GLN A 37 -3.22 9.28 8.99
C GLN A 37 -3.23 8.55 7.65
N GLN A 38 -3.66 9.23 6.57
CA GLN A 38 -3.47 8.71 5.20
C GLN A 38 -1.98 8.58 4.87
N VAL A 39 -1.18 9.60 5.21
CA VAL A 39 0.29 9.56 5.07
C VAL A 39 0.87 8.40 5.87
N ALA A 40 0.44 8.18 7.12
CA ALA A 40 0.91 7.09 7.97
C ALA A 40 0.69 5.72 7.31
N THR A 41 -0.53 5.48 6.81
CA THR A 41 -0.91 4.22 6.15
C THR A 41 -0.15 3.97 4.85
N GLY A 42 0.46 5.03 4.28
CA GLY A 42 1.42 4.93 3.18
C GLY A 42 2.59 3.97 3.47
N PHE A 43 2.82 3.58 4.74
CA PHE A 43 3.69 2.46 5.10
C PHE A 43 3.44 1.21 4.25
N CYS A 44 2.17 0.85 4.07
CA CYS A 44 1.75 -0.30 3.27
C CYS A 44 2.00 -0.13 1.76
N ARG A 45 2.51 1.02 1.31
CA ARG A 45 2.89 1.31 -0.09
C ARG A 45 4.40 1.41 -0.30
N ASN A 46 5.21 1.22 0.75
CA ASN A 46 6.67 1.30 0.68
C ASN A 46 7.34 0.00 0.17
N HIS A 47 6.55 -0.94 -0.36
CA HIS A 47 7.06 -2.12 -1.04
C HIS A 47 7.80 -1.75 -2.33
N ARG A 48 8.53 -2.71 -2.90
CA ARG A 48 9.20 -2.52 -4.19
C ARG A 48 8.16 -2.21 -5.28
N ILE A 49 8.47 -1.21 -6.11
CA ILE A 49 7.70 -0.87 -7.29
C ILE A 49 8.53 -1.23 -8.52
N ASN A 50 7.97 -2.02 -9.44
CA ASN A 50 8.65 -2.37 -10.69
C ASN A 50 8.08 -1.60 -11.87
N SER A 51 8.96 -1.04 -12.70
CA SER A 51 8.63 -0.30 -13.93
C SER A 51 9.26 -0.93 -15.18
N GLU A 52 9.83 -2.13 -15.08
CA GLU A 52 10.48 -2.84 -16.18
C GLU A 52 9.47 -3.35 -17.23
N ASP A 53 9.74 -3.14 -18.52
CA ASP A 53 8.85 -3.55 -19.64
C ASP A 53 8.61 -5.06 -19.76
N GLY A 54 9.54 -5.88 -19.23
CA GLY A 54 9.41 -7.35 -19.22
C GLY A 54 8.51 -7.90 -18.11
N SER A 55 8.06 -7.04 -17.19
CA SER A 55 7.29 -7.45 -16.01
C SER A 55 5.92 -8.03 -16.37
N ILE A 56 5.44 -8.96 -15.56
CA ILE A 56 4.06 -9.42 -15.61
C ILE A 56 3.27 -8.65 -14.54
N PRO A 57 2.33 -7.76 -14.91
CA PRO A 57 1.66 -6.89 -13.94
C PRO A 57 0.83 -7.66 -12.91
N ALA A 58 0.21 -8.78 -13.32
CA ALA A 58 -0.51 -9.64 -12.39
C ALA A 58 0.42 -10.28 -11.33
N GLU A 59 1.65 -10.65 -11.73
CA GLU A 59 2.66 -11.19 -10.81
C GLU A 59 3.10 -10.13 -9.81
N TRP A 60 3.45 -8.93 -10.30
CA TRP A 60 3.89 -7.84 -9.41
C TRP A 60 2.79 -7.32 -8.50
N HIS A 61 1.52 -7.36 -8.93
CA HIS A 61 0.41 -7.09 -8.02
C HIS A 61 0.40 -8.08 -6.85
N VAL A 62 0.55 -9.38 -7.13
CA VAL A 62 0.64 -10.41 -6.10
C VAL A 62 1.85 -10.18 -5.18
N GLU A 63 3.02 -9.89 -5.75
CA GLU A 63 4.24 -9.62 -4.95
C GLU A 63 4.08 -8.38 -4.04
N ASN A 64 3.41 -7.31 -4.50
CA ASN A 64 3.16 -6.14 -3.66
C ASN A 64 2.28 -6.49 -2.45
N VAL A 65 1.28 -7.35 -2.65
CA VAL A 65 0.41 -7.81 -1.56
C VAL A 65 1.18 -8.76 -0.62
N VAL A 66 2.01 -9.66 -1.16
CA VAL A 66 2.91 -10.50 -0.36
C VAL A 66 3.84 -9.66 0.50
N ASP A 67 4.47 -8.63 -0.05
CA ASP A 67 5.37 -7.77 0.70
C ASP A 67 4.68 -7.12 1.91
N ARG A 68 3.41 -6.68 1.76
CA ARG A 68 2.60 -6.16 2.88
C ARG A 68 2.35 -7.21 3.95
N VAL A 69 2.00 -8.43 3.56
CA VAL A 69 1.75 -9.56 4.46
C VAL A 69 3.03 -9.90 5.24
N ASP A 70 4.14 -10.07 4.53
CA ASP A 70 5.43 -10.45 5.12
C ASP A 70 6.00 -9.34 6.00
N THR A 71 5.84 -8.08 5.59
CA THR A 71 6.24 -6.90 6.37
C THR A 71 5.42 -6.79 7.64
N LEU A 72 4.10 -6.96 7.58
CA LEU A 72 3.24 -7.01 8.77
C LEU A 72 3.70 -8.10 9.73
N GLY A 73 3.89 -9.32 9.22
CA GLY A 73 4.32 -10.47 10.02
C GLY A 73 5.66 -10.21 10.71
N THR A 74 6.66 -9.77 9.94
CA THR A 74 8.03 -9.62 10.45
C THR A 74 8.17 -8.42 11.39
N VAL A 75 7.61 -7.26 11.02
CA VAL A 75 7.81 -6.00 11.75
C VAL A 75 6.94 -5.89 12.99
N PHE A 76 5.67 -6.30 12.91
CA PHE A 76 4.70 -6.04 13.98
C PHE A 76 4.30 -7.29 14.76
N LEU A 77 4.30 -8.47 14.14
CA LEU A 77 4.01 -9.72 14.84
C LEU A 77 5.27 -10.43 15.36
N GLY A 78 6.44 -10.09 14.82
CA GLY A 78 7.69 -10.80 15.11
C GLY A 78 7.70 -12.24 14.57
N LEU A 79 6.93 -12.51 13.51
CA LEU A 79 6.72 -13.85 12.93
C LEU A 79 7.16 -13.89 11.46
N THR A 80 7.87 -14.94 11.07
CA THR A 80 8.28 -15.17 9.68
C THR A 80 7.20 -15.92 8.90
N ILE A 81 6.03 -15.29 8.75
CA ILE A 81 4.85 -15.96 8.17
C ILE A 81 5.01 -16.29 6.67
N GLY A 82 6.01 -15.74 5.98
CA GLY A 82 6.24 -15.96 4.55
C GLY A 82 6.45 -17.43 4.13
N CYS A 83 6.87 -18.32 5.04
CA CYS A 83 6.90 -19.76 4.72
C CYS A 83 5.50 -20.32 4.44
N ALA A 84 4.48 -19.75 5.09
CA ALA A 84 3.08 -20.13 4.92
C ALA A 84 2.54 -19.83 3.51
N ARG A 85 3.27 -19.07 2.68
CA ARG A 85 2.92 -18.80 1.28
C ARG A 85 2.78 -20.10 0.47
N CYS A 86 3.66 -21.07 0.67
CA CYS A 86 3.74 -22.26 -0.18
C CYS A 86 3.27 -23.56 0.48
N HIS A 87 3.34 -23.64 1.81
CA HIS A 87 2.94 -24.79 2.62
C HIS A 87 2.61 -24.31 4.03
N ASP A 88 1.93 -25.10 4.86
CA ASP A 88 1.73 -24.73 6.27
C ASP A 88 3.07 -24.41 6.95
N HIS A 89 3.08 -23.37 7.78
CA HIS A 89 4.30 -22.90 8.42
C HIS A 89 4.95 -24.03 9.23
N LYS A 90 6.28 -24.17 9.12
CA LYS A 90 7.00 -25.36 9.62
C LYS A 90 6.91 -25.55 11.13
N TYR A 91 6.89 -24.46 11.88
CA TYR A 91 6.99 -24.47 13.35
C TYR A 91 5.76 -23.88 14.03
N ASP A 92 5.37 -22.67 13.61
CA ASP A 92 4.17 -22.00 14.11
C ASP A 92 2.86 -22.56 13.52
N PRO A 93 1.74 -22.53 14.27
CA PRO A 93 0.43 -23.02 13.84
C PRO A 93 -0.26 -22.05 12.86
N ILE A 94 0.42 -21.72 11.76
CA ILE A 94 -0.07 -20.83 10.72
C ILE A 94 -0.24 -21.67 9.46
N SER A 95 -1.49 -21.91 9.07
CA SER A 95 -1.77 -22.65 7.83
C SER A 95 -1.51 -21.77 6.62
N GLN A 96 -1.26 -22.38 5.47
CA GLN A 96 -1.24 -21.66 4.19
C GLN A 96 -2.56 -20.90 3.95
N ARG A 97 -3.68 -21.48 4.38
CA ARG A 97 -4.98 -20.84 4.30
C ARG A 97 -5.03 -19.54 5.12
N ASP A 98 -4.43 -19.49 6.29
CA ASP A 98 -4.40 -18.28 7.11
C ASP A 98 -3.53 -17.19 6.48
N TYR A 99 -2.42 -17.58 5.84
CA TYR A 99 -1.60 -16.65 5.04
C TYR A 99 -2.42 -15.99 3.93
N TYR A 100 -3.18 -16.77 3.14
CA TYR A 100 -4.00 -16.22 2.06
C TYR A 100 -5.25 -15.48 2.55
N ARG A 101 -5.74 -15.73 3.77
CA ARG A 101 -6.73 -14.87 4.43
C ARG A 101 -6.15 -13.51 4.77
N LEU A 102 -4.92 -13.44 5.25
CA LEU A 102 -4.24 -12.18 5.52
C LEU A 102 -3.92 -11.43 4.22
N PHE A 103 -3.50 -12.15 3.18
CA PHE A 103 -3.33 -11.62 1.83
C PHE A 103 -4.60 -10.92 1.32
N ALA A 104 -5.78 -11.51 1.54
CA ALA A 104 -7.05 -10.94 1.09
C ALA A 104 -7.31 -9.53 1.63
N TYR A 105 -6.90 -9.21 2.86
CA TYR A 105 -7.03 -7.86 3.43
C TYR A 105 -6.23 -6.82 2.64
N PHE A 106 -5.01 -7.16 2.23
CA PHE A 106 -4.13 -6.23 1.50
C PHE A 106 -4.36 -6.22 -0.02
N ASN A 107 -5.17 -7.15 -0.54
CA ASN A 107 -5.40 -7.31 -1.98
C ASN A 107 -6.40 -6.29 -2.56
N ASN A 108 -6.95 -5.39 -1.74
CA ASN A 108 -8.01 -4.46 -2.15
C ASN A 108 -7.51 -3.09 -2.63
N VAL A 109 -6.20 -2.84 -2.68
CA VAL A 109 -5.66 -1.58 -3.20
C VAL A 109 -5.79 -1.53 -4.73
N PRO A 110 -6.30 -0.44 -5.33
CA PRO A 110 -6.42 -0.29 -6.78
C PRO A 110 -5.05 -0.05 -7.43
N GLU A 111 -4.25 -1.10 -7.53
CA GLU A 111 -2.92 -1.06 -8.15
C GLU A 111 -2.90 -1.75 -9.51
N TRP A 112 -2.01 -1.27 -10.37
CA TRP A 112 -1.75 -1.80 -11.71
C TRP A 112 -0.74 -2.96 -11.70
N GLY A 113 -0.15 -3.26 -10.53
CA GLY A 113 0.96 -4.21 -10.38
C GLY A 113 2.31 -3.64 -10.82
N ILE A 114 2.35 -2.91 -11.92
CA ILE A 114 3.54 -2.13 -12.34
C ILE A 114 3.39 -0.66 -11.99
N GLY A 115 4.51 -0.02 -11.65
CA GLY A 115 4.60 1.39 -11.36
C GLY A 115 4.93 2.27 -12.57
N PRO A 116 4.91 3.59 -12.37
CA PRO A 116 5.36 4.54 -13.38
C PRO A 116 6.88 4.43 -13.59
N ASN A 117 7.38 5.00 -14.69
CA ASN A 117 8.83 5.04 -14.96
C ASN A 117 9.62 5.78 -13.86
N ASN A 118 9.05 6.85 -13.32
CA ASN A 118 9.62 7.68 -12.27
C ASN A 118 8.49 8.23 -11.41
N GLY A 119 8.80 8.59 -10.16
CA GLY A 119 7.84 9.23 -9.25
C GLY A 119 6.97 8.26 -8.47
N ASN A 120 5.93 8.79 -7.82
CA ASN A 120 5.07 8.02 -6.94
C ASN A 120 4.08 7.18 -7.76
N SER A 121 3.86 5.94 -7.32
CA SER A 121 2.85 5.05 -7.92
C SER A 121 1.48 5.31 -7.30
N PRO A 122 0.41 5.41 -8.09
CA PRO A 122 -0.91 5.62 -7.53
C PRO A 122 -1.42 4.39 -6.75
N PRO A 123 -2.38 4.55 -5.82
CA PRO A 123 -2.97 5.81 -5.39
C PRO A 123 -2.00 6.71 -4.61
N PHE A 124 -2.11 8.01 -4.85
CA PHE A 124 -1.38 9.05 -4.15
C PHE A 124 -2.27 10.28 -3.98
N ILE A 125 -1.92 11.15 -3.05
CA ILE A 125 -2.56 12.46 -2.83
C ILE A 125 -1.53 13.57 -2.93
N SER A 126 -2.00 14.78 -3.23
CA SER A 126 -1.18 15.99 -3.19
C SER A 126 -0.81 16.34 -1.75
N VAL A 127 0.43 16.75 -1.56
CA VAL A 127 0.97 17.17 -0.27
C VAL A 127 0.85 18.69 -0.18
N PRO A 128 0.19 19.24 0.86
CA PRO A 128 0.13 20.68 1.06
C PRO A 128 1.52 21.30 1.20
N GLU A 129 1.72 22.50 0.64
CA GLU A 129 3.02 23.20 0.71
C GLU A 129 3.44 23.55 2.14
N SER A 130 2.47 23.67 3.05
CA SER A 130 2.66 23.94 4.47
C SER A 130 3.25 22.75 5.25
N TRP A 131 3.36 21.56 4.65
CA TRP A 131 3.87 20.36 5.32
C TRP A 131 5.24 20.60 5.98
N PRO A 132 5.43 20.20 7.26
CA PRO A 132 4.52 19.44 8.10
C PRO A 132 3.53 20.26 8.96
N ASN A 133 3.56 21.59 8.86
CA ASN A 133 2.76 22.50 9.69
C ASN A 133 1.41 22.84 9.02
N LEU A 134 0.55 21.82 8.89
CA LEU A 134 -0.75 21.93 8.24
C LEU A 134 -1.75 22.80 9.01
N SER A 135 -2.57 23.58 8.30
CA SER A 135 -3.79 24.22 8.83
C SER A 135 -4.86 23.18 9.19
N ASP A 136 -5.94 23.60 9.88
CA ASP A 136 -7.02 22.68 10.21
C ASP A 136 -7.79 22.19 8.97
N GLU A 137 -7.92 23.02 7.94
CA GLU A 137 -8.48 22.62 6.64
C GLU A 137 -7.57 21.62 5.92
N GLU A 138 -6.25 21.85 5.92
CA GLU A 138 -5.28 20.97 5.25
C GLU A 138 -5.11 19.61 5.94
N ARG A 139 -5.53 19.49 7.21
CA ARG A 139 -5.53 18.21 7.94
C ARG A 139 -6.68 17.29 7.56
N GLN A 140 -7.68 17.78 6.84
CA GLN A 140 -8.84 16.97 6.47
C GLN A 140 -8.45 15.84 5.51
N PHE A 141 -9.25 14.77 5.51
CA PHE A 141 -9.08 13.66 4.58
C PHE A 141 -9.12 14.14 3.12
N VAL A 142 -8.18 13.68 2.31
CA VAL A 142 -8.15 13.93 0.87
C VAL A 142 -8.54 12.68 0.12
N THR A 143 -9.61 12.74 -0.67
CA THR A 143 -9.99 11.62 -1.53
C THR A 143 -9.04 11.55 -2.74
N PRO A 144 -8.27 10.46 -2.91
CA PRO A 144 -7.41 10.30 -4.08
C PRO A 144 -8.24 10.28 -5.37
N GLU A 145 -7.64 10.73 -6.48
CA GLU A 145 -8.30 10.63 -7.78
C GLU A 145 -8.61 9.16 -8.13
N PRO A 146 -9.79 8.87 -8.70
CA PRO A 146 -10.18 7.51 -9.03
C PRO A 146 -9.24 6.92 -10.08
N LEU A 147 -8.72 5.73 -9.80
CA LEU A 147 -7.81 5.04 -10.71
C LEU A 147 -8.59 4.24 -11.74
N GLN A 148 -8.39 4.57 -13.01
CA GLN A 148 -8.84 3.72 -14.11
C GLN A 148 -7.84 2.58 -14.32
N LEU A 149 -8.05 1.46 -13.63
CA LEU A 149 -7.28 0.24 -13.87
C LEU A 149 -7.51 -0.23 -15.31
N ARG A 150 -6.48 -0.17 -16.15
CA ARG A 150 -6.52 -0.69 -17.52
C ARG A 150 -5.85 -2.05 -17.60
N ARG A 151 -6.16 -2.83 -18.64
CA ARG A 151 -5.37 -4.02 -18.93
C ARG A 151 -4.00 -3.56 -19.39
N ALA A 152 -2.95 -4.02 -18.69
CA ALA A 152 -1.59 -3.58 -18.98
C ALA A 152 -1.09 -3.95 -20.39
N ARG A 153 -1.79 -4.84 -21.10
CA ARG A 153 -1.64 -5.09 -22.54
C ARG A 153 -3.01 -5.04 -23.21
N GLU A 154 -3.33 -3.89 -23.80
CA GLU A 154 -4.47 -3.74 -24.72
C GLU A 154 -3.99 -3.94 -26.15
N LYS A 155 -4.69 -4.78 -26.93
CA LYS A 155 -4.29 -5.17 -28.29
C LYS A 155 -4.05 -3.99 -29.23
N ASP A 156 -4.69 -2.86 -28.95
CA ASP A 156 -4.71 -1.69 -29.84
C ASP A 156 -3.67 -0.63 -29.45
N MET A 157 -2.87 -0.86 -28.41
CA MET A 157 -1.94 0.15 -27.85
C MET A 157 -0.45 -0.24 -27.94
N GLY A 158 -0.13 -1.19 -28.81
CA GLY A 158 1.24 -1.64 -29.10
C GLY A 158 1.73 -2.76 -28.17
N ASN A 159 3.02 -3.10 -28.28
CA ASN A 159 3.63 -4.23 -27.57
C ASN A 159 4.17 -3.88 -26.16
N GLY A 160 4.19 -2.58 -25.80
CA GLY A 160 4.74 -2.10 -24.54
C GLY A 160 3.74 -2.19 -23.38
N LEU A 161 4.25 -2.31 -22.16
CA LEU A 161 3.41 -2.25 -20.96
C LEU A 161 2.86 -0.84 -20.76
N GLN A 162 1.55 -0.75 -20.55
CA GLN A 162 0.92 0.49 -20.16
C GLN A 162 1.24 0.81 -18.71
N ARG A 163 1.78 2.01 -18.46
CA ARG A 163 2.15 2.44 -17.12
C ARG A 163 1.13 3.44 -16.56
N PRO A 164 0.88 3.42 -15.25
CA PRO A 164 0.06 4.44 -14.62
C PRO A 164 0.75 5.81 -14.70
N GLN A 165 -0.05 6.87 -14.59
CA GLN A 165 0.48 8.23 -14.46
C GLN A 165 1.30 8.36 -13.18
N ALA A 166 2.49 8.94 -13.32
CA ALA A 166 3.39 9.22 -12.21
C ALA A 166 2.88 10.36 -11.34
N GLY A 167 2.94 10.18 -10.02
CA GLY A 167 2.97 11.30 -9.08
C GLY A 167 4.33 12.01 -9.11
N ASN A 168 4.39 13.22 -8.55
CA ASN A 168 5.60 14.03 -8.48
C ASN A 168 6.11 14.19 -7.02
N GLN A 169 7.13 15.02 -6.81
CA GLN A 169 7.70 15.26 -5.47
C GLN A 169 6.73 15.89 -4.47
N SER A 170 5.67 16.55 -4.94
CA SER A 170 4.58 17.13 -4.15
C SER A 170 3.41 16.17 -3.97
N THR A 171 3.61 14.87 -4.20
CA THR A 171 2.61 13.83 -3.92
C THR A 171 3.16 12.82 -2.91
N VAL A 172 2.27 12.06 -2.29
CA VAL A 172 2.61 10.96 -1.37
C VAL A 172 1.71 9.77 -1.65
N MET A 173 2.31 8.57 -1.72
CA MET A 173 1.55 7.32 -1.90
C MET A 173 0.74 7.03 -0.65
N VAL A 174 -0.52 6.64 -0.84
CA VAL A 174 -1.45 6.33 0.25
C VAL A 174 -2.15 5.01 -0.02
N MET A 175 -2.80 4.46 1.00
CA MET A 175 -3.76 3.38 0.80
C MET A 175 -5.10 3.96 0.31
N LEU A 176 -5.86 3.12 -0.38
CA LEU A 176 -7.24 3.37 -0.79
C LEU A 176 -7.87 2.00 -1.03
N GLU A 177 -8.98 1.69 -0.37
CA GLU A 177 -9.72 0.46 -0.70
C GLU A 177 -10.58 0.65 -1.96
N GLN A 178 -10.63 -0.40 -2.78
CA GLN A 178 -11.62 -0.48 -3.86
C GLN A 178 -13.04 -0.56 -3.27
N PRO A 179 -14.04 0.06 -3.91
CA PRO A 179 -15.44 -0.07 -3.49
C PRO A 179 -15.93 -1.52 -3.49
N GLU A 180 -15.43 -2.32 -4.42
CA GLU A 180 -15.68 -3.75 -4.51
C GLU A 180 -14.40 -4.52 -4.17
N PRO A 181 -14.42 -5.39 -3.13
CA PRO A 181 -13.27 -6.22 -2.79
C PRO A 181 -12.85 -7.10 -3.97
N ARG A 182 -11.54 -7.29 -4.15
CA ARG A 182 -11.02 -8.20 -5.18
C ARG A 182 -11.26 -9.64 -4.78
N GLU A 183 -11.68 -10.45 -5.75
CA GLU A 183 -11.72 -11.90 -5.56
C GLU A 183 -10.34 -12.42 -5.16
N THR A 184 -10.28 -13.10 -4.02
CA THR A 184 -9.08 -13.75 -3.52
C THR A 184 -9.39 -15.22 -3.33
N TYR A 185 -8.74 -16.07 -4.11
CA TYR A 185 -8.94 -17.51 -4.07
C TYR A 185 -8.10 -18.10 -2.95
N LEU A 186 -8.76 -18.75 -1.98
CA LEU A 186 -8.06 -19.53 -0.96
C LEU A 186 -7.72 -20.89 -1.57
N LEU A 187 -6.47 -21.32 -1.39
CA LEU A 187 -6.07 -22.70 -1.71
C LEU A 187 -6.88 -23.64 -0.79
N GLN A 188 -7.48 -24.67 -1.40
CA GLN A 188 -8.28 -25.69 -0.71
C GLN A 188 -7.40 -26.77 -0.10
#